data_AF-A0A9Q0ULC0-F1
#
_entry.id   AF-A0A9Q0ULC0-F1
#
_cell.length_a   1.000
_cell.length_b   1.000
_cell.length_c   1.000
_cell.angle_alpha   90.00
_cell.angle_beta   90.00
_cell.angle_gamma   90.00
#
_symmetry.space_group_name_H-M   'P 1'
#
loop_
_entity.id
_entity.type
_entity.pdbx_description
1 polymer ?
#
loop_
_entity_poly.entity_id
_entity_poly.type
_entity_poly.pdbx_seq_one_letter_code
_entity_poly.pdbx_strand_id
1 'polypeptide(L)'
;MNPYHAPLVEAEMEYQDLEYLYLNNPEENNTMPGISNARLVSDHSENESEDFGFEITDGIRMSETVIDFKEVSSFEDFDILVNGLVINCELSKHLQMKYYELCCSQKCFLHENFIEGLNCKLIAGIISETINIADAIRASKITTSYDNFTTWEKTLKAFLGLGMKVDFLLARLERLINLSLKSEKHKKARLEKDNAEEGMRILEKDNAGNLELRFQELAKAPW
;
A
#
# COMPACT_ATOMS: atom_id res chain seq x y z
N MET A 1 8.50 36.32 -34.32
CA MET A 1 7.84 36.07 -33.02
C MET A 1 7.91 34.58 -32.74
N ASN A 2 8.72 34.20 -31.75
CA ASN A 2 9.03 32.83 -31.36
C ASN A 2 8.42 32.58 -29.97
N PRO A 3 7.58 31.56 -29.74
CA PRO A 3 6.96 31.32 -28.44
C PRO A 3 7.61 30.12 -27.75
N TYR A 4 8.86 30.26 -27.31
CA TYR A 4 9.47 29.34 -26.34
C TYR A 4 10.32 30.14 -25.36
N HIS A 5 9.68 30.62 -24.30
CA HIS A 5 10.37 31.02 -23.07
C HIS A 5 9.37 30.87 -21.91
N ALA A 6 9.46 29.75 -21.21
CA ALA A 6 8.95 29.60 -19.86
C ALA A 6 10.18 29.41 -18.95
N PRO A 7 10.31 30.13 -17.82
CA PRO A 7 11.45 29.95 -16.93
C PRO A 7 11.27 28.69 -16.07
N LEU A 8 12.31 27.86 -16.02
CA LEU A 8 12.49 26.82 -15.01
C LEU A 8 12.78 27.52 -13.67
N VAL A 9 11.89 27.35 -12.70
CA VAL A 9 12.17 27.68 -11.30
C VAL A 9 12.69 26.40 -10.66
N GLU A 10 13.99 26.39 -10.39
CA GLU A 10 14.70 25.37 -9.63
C GLU A 10 14.19 25.41 -8.18
N ALA A 11 13.66 24.28 -7.70
CA ALA A 11 13.39 24.06 -6.29
C ALA A 11 14.54 23.22 -5.72
N GLU A 12 15.63 23.89 -5.33
CA GLU A 12 16.63 23.31 -4.45
C GLU A 12 16.08 23.35 -3.02
N MET A 13 15.77 22.19 -2.47
CA MET A 13 15.38 22.00 -1.08
C MET A 13 16.62 21.47 -0.35
N GLU A 14 17.26 22.34 0.44
CA GLU A 14 18.45 22.03 1.22
C GLU A 14 18.19 20.93 2.26
N TYR A 15 19.04 19.90 2.23
CA TYR A 15 18.98 18.69 3.03
C TYR A 15 19.49 18.86 4.49
N GLN A 16 19.54 20.10 5.00
CA GLN A 16 20.25 20.40 6.26
C GLN A 16 19.32 20.70 7.46
N ASP A 17 18.00 20.75 7.28
CA ASP A 17 17.05 21.15 8.35
C ASP A 17 16.31 19.99 9.05
N LEU A 18 16.61 18.73 8.70
CA LEU A 18 15.98 17.55 9.33
C LEU A 18 16.72 17.01 10.57
N GLU A 19 17.90 17.55 10.89
CA GLU A 19 18.74 17.01 11.98
C GLU A 19 18.47 17.65 13.36
N TYR A 20 17.70 18.75 13.42
CA TYR A 20 17.44 19.48 14.68
C TYR A 20 16.15 19.07 15.42
N LEU A 21 15.34 18.13 14.90
CA LEU A 21 14.10 17.69 15.56
C LEU A 21 14.24 16.38 16.34
N TYR A 22 15.41 15.74 16.37
CA TYR A 22 15.63 14.44 17.03
C TYR A 22 16.43 14.47 18.34
N LEU A 23 16.89 15.64 18.81
CA LEU A 23 17.47 15.76 20.15
C LEU A 23 16.64 16.73 20.96
N ASN A 24 15.73 16.22 21.80
CA ASN A 24 15.32 16.79 23.10
C ASN A 24 14.33 15.85 23.79
N ASN A 25 14.84 14.77 24.40
CA ASN A 25 14.19 14.10 25.52
C ASN A 25 15.17 14.15 26.69
N PRO A 26 14.86 14.84 27.79
CA PRO A 26 15.49 14.54 29.07
C PRO A 26 14.65 13.47 29.77
N GLU A 27 15.22 12.28 29.87
CA GLU A 27 14.94 11.34 30.95
C GLU A 27 15.21 12.05 32.28
N GLU A 28 14.32 11.90 33.27
CA GLU A 28 14.73 11.88 34.68
C GLU A 28 13.61 11.34 35.60
N ASN A 29 13.95 10.26 36.30
CA ASN A 29 13.68 9.98 37.72
C ASN A 29 12.38 9.30 38.18
N ASN A 30 12.54 7.98 38.36
CA ASN A 30 12.04 7.14 39.45
C ASN A 30 11.66 7.88 40.75
N THR A 31 10.49 7.58 41.34
CA THR A 31 10.27 7.33 42.79
C THR A 31 8.82 6.87 43.05
N MET A 32 8.65 5.66 43.58
CA MET A 32 7.41 5.17 44.22
C MET A 32 7.40 5.57 45.70
N PRO A 33 6.28 6.11 46.22
CA PRO A 33 5.66 5.61 47.46
C PRO A 33 4.12 5.73 47.38
N GLY A 34 3.26 5.01 48.11
CA GLY A 34 3.40 4.08 49.21
C GLY A 34 1.98 3.66 49.58
N ILE A 35 1.82 2.40 49.96
CA ILE A 35 0.56 1.79 50.41
C ILE A 35 0.14 2.45 51.72
N SER A 36 -1.07 3.01 51.79
CA SER A 36 -1.73 3.33 53.05
C SER A 36 -3.08 2.61 53.14
N ASN A 37 -3.07 1.48 53.85
CA ASN A 37 -4.28 0.83 54.35
C ASN A 37 -4.96 1.74 55.39
N ALA A 38 -6.16 2.23 55.10
CA ALA A 38 -7.08 2.75 56.10
C ALA A 38 -8.33 1.88 56.12
N ARG A 39 -8.37 1.02 57.13
CA ARG A 39 -9.50 0.16 57.53
C ARG A 39 -10.69 1.03 57.93
N LEU A 40 -11.81 0.91 57.22
CA LEU A 40 -13.13 1.25 57.73
C LEU A 40 -14.06 0.05 57.47
N VAL A 41 -14.51 -0.52 58.58
CA VAL A 41 -15.54 -1.56 58.65
C VAL A 41 -16.89 -0.85 58.71
N SER A 42 -17.84 -1.20 57.86
CA SER A 42 -19.27 -1.11 58.18
C SER A 42 -20.06 -2.03 57.28
N ASP A 43 -20.90 -2.85 57.91
CA ASP A 43 -21.73 -3.92 57.35
C ASP A 43 -22.88 -3.44 56.45
N HIS A 44 -23.35 -4.41 55.64
CA HIS A 44 -24.64 -4.55 54.97
C HIS A 44 -24.86 -3.82 53.64
N SER A 45 -24.78 -4.57 52.52
CA SER A 45 -25.96 -5.16 51.88
C SER A 45 -25.55 -6.04 50.70
N GLU A 46 -26.11 -7.24 50.61
CA GLU A 46 -26.07 -8.09 49.42
C GLU A 46 -26.70 -7.36 48.23
N ASN A 47 -25.90 -7.08 47.20
CA ASN A 47 -26.39 -6.98 45.84
C ASN A 47 -25.27 -7.43 44.91
N GLU A 48 -25.59 -8.42 44.10
CA GLU A 48 -24.77 -8.96 43.02
C GLU A 48 -24.50 -7.85 42.00
N SER A 49 -23.27 -7.34 41.99
CA SER A 49 -22.66 -6.81 40.80
C SER A 49 -21.28 -7.40 40.72
N GLU A 50 -21.08 -8.34 39.79
CA GLU A 50 -19.74 -8.71 39.35
C GLU A 50 -19.10 -7.43 38.80
N ASP A 51 -18.35 -6.77 39.66
CA ASP A 51 -17.42 -5.70 39.32
C ASP A 51 -16.32 -6.34 38.47
N PHE A 52 -16.62 -6.56 37.19
CA PHE A 52 -15.61 -6.86 36.20
C PHE A 52 -14.76 -5.60 36.08
N GLY A 53 -13.69 -5.56 36.88
CA GLY A 53 -12.62 -4.60 36.75
C GLY A 53 -12.17 -4.60 35.30
N PHE A 54 -12.71 -3.67 34.52
CA PHE A 54 -12.24 -3.36 33.18
C PHE A 54 -10.81 -2.86 33.37
N GLU A 55 -9.85 -3.76 33.16
CA GLU A 55 -8.45 -3.40 33.19
C GLU A 55 -8.26 -2.32 32.12
N ILE A 56 -8.00 -1.10 32.58
CA ILE A 56 -7.82 0.07 31.72
C ILE A 56 -6.48 -0.11 31.01
N THR A 57 -6.48 -0.87 29.92
CA THR A 57 -5.34 -1.03 29.03
C THR A 57 -5.64 -0.32 27.71
N ASP A 58 -5.02 0.85 27.48
CA ASP A 58 -4.87 1.56 26.19
C ASP A 58 -6.07 1.66 25.21
N GLY A 59 -7.30 1.37 25.64
CA GLY A 59 -8.51 1.33 24.80
C GLY A 59 -8.76 0.03 24.05
N ILE A 60 -7.92 -1.01 24.23
CA ILE A 60 -8.19 -2.37 23.74
C ILE A 60 -9.18 -3.01 24.73
N ARG A 61 -10.29 -3.53 24.23
CA ARG A 61 -11.31 -4.21 25.04
C ARG A 61 -11.30 -5.71 24.77
N MET A 62 -11.54 -6.52 25.80
CA MET A 62 -11.84 -7.93 25.60
C MET A 62 -13.22 -8.09 24.97
N SER A 63 -13.38 -9.07 24.08
CA SER A 63 -14.69 -9.49 23.59
C SER A 63 -15.10 -10.80 24.23
N GLU A 64 -16.32 -10.84 24.76
CA GLU A 64 -16.93 -12.07 25.29
C GLU A 64 -17.52 -12.95 24.17
N THR A 65 -17.73 -12.37 22.98
CA THR A 65 -18.35 -13.05 21.85
C THR A 65 -17.54 -12.89 20.56
N VAL A 66 -17.59 -13.92 19.71
CA VAL A 66 -17.05 -13.90 18.35
C VAL A 66 -18.23 -13.84 17.39
N ILE A 67 -18.33 -12.77 16.62
CA ILE A 67 -19.40 -12.56 15.64
C ILE A 67 -18.92 -13.11 14.28
N ASP A 68 -19.78 -13.85 13.57
CA ASP A 68 -19.49 -14.29 12.19
C ASP A 68 -19.67 -13.09 11.23
N PHE A 69 -18.84 -12.99 10.19
CA PHE A 69 -18.92 -11.88 9.24
C PHE A 69 -20.32 -11.72 8.61
N LYS A 70 -21.09 -12.80 8.48
CA LYS A 70 -22.47 -12.78 7.94
C LYS A 70 -23.44 -12.00 8.83
N GLU A 71 -23.13 -11.84 10.11
CA GLU A 71 -23.95 -11.11 11.08
C GLU A 71 -23.59 -9.62 11.12
N VAL A 72 -22.46 -9.22 10.52
CA VAL A 72 -22.07 -7.81 10.39
C VAL A 72 -22.92 -7.14 9.32
N SER A 73 -23.83 -6.26 9.76
CA SER A 73 -24.78 -5.57 8.87
C SER A 73 -24.31 -4.17 8.45
N SER A 74 -23.47 -3.56 9.27
CA SER A 74 -23.02 -2.18 9.13
C SER A 74 -21.60 -1.99 9.64
N PHE A 75 -21.03 -0.80 9.43
CA PHE A 75 -19.72 -0.46 9.98
C PHE A 75 -19.76 -0.40 11.52
N GLU A 76 -20.90 -0.04 12.09
CA GLU A 76 -21.11 0.04 13.53
C GLU A 76 -21.05 -1.33 14.21
N ASP A 77 -21.36 -2.41 13.48
CA ASP A 77 -21.31 -3.79 13.96
C ASP A 77 -19.92 -4.45 13.72
N PHE A 78 -18.98 -3.71 13.14
CA PHE A 78 -17.68 -4.24 12.71
C PHE A 78 -16.60 -4.06 13.79
N ASP A 79 -16.23 -5.19 14.40
CA ASP A 79 -15.08 -5.28 15.30
C ASP A 79 -13.92 -6.04 14.64
N ILE A 80 -12.70 -5.51 14.80
CA ILE A 80 -11.46 -6.19 14.44
C ILE A 80 -11.05 -7.00 15.67
N LEU A 81 -11.54 -8.23 15.72
CA LEU A 81 -11.32 -9.14 16.84
C LEU A 81 -10.13 -10.05 16.55
N VAL A 82 -9.09 -9.97 17.38
CA VAL A 82 -7.91 -10.83 17.26
C VAL A 82 -7.49 -11.32 18.64
N ASN A 83 -7.32 -12.63 18.80
CA ASN A 83 -6.97 -13.27 20.08
C ASN A 83 -7.92 -12.86 21.23
N GLY A 84 -9.22 -12.69 20.94
CA GLY A 84 -10.22 -12.25 21.92
C GLY A 84 -10.18 -10.76 22.27
N LEU A 85 -9.33 -9.97 21.61
CA LEU A 85 -9.17 -8.54 21.83
C LEU A 85 -9.70 -7.75 20.64
N VAL A 86 -10.54 -6.76 20.91
CA VAL A 86 -11.00 -5.78 19.91
C VAL A 86 -9.96 -4.69 19.78
N ILE A 87 -9.33 -4.62 18.62
CA ILE A 87 -8.18 -3.74 18.37
C ILE A 87 -8.53 -2.51 17.53
N ASN A 88 -9.81 -2.16 17.38
CA ASN A 88 -10.25 -1.02 16.56
C ASN A 88 -9.53 0.28 16.95
N CYS A 89 -9.26 0.49 18.24
CA CYS A 89 -8.56 1.67 18.77
C CYS A 89 -7.14 1.85 18.20
N GLU A 90 -6.47 0.78 17.76
CA GLU A 90 -5.15 0.83 17.14
C GLU A 90 -5.18 1.40 15.71
N LEU A 91 -6.37 1.59 15.15
CA LEU A 91 -6.57 2.16 13.82
C LEU A 91 -7.40 3.44 13.90
N SER A 92 -7.04 4.44 13.07
CA SER A 92 -7.92 5.60 12.88
C SER A 92 -9.26 5.16 12.28
N LYS A 93 -10.35 5.90 12.57
CA LYS A 93 -11.68 5.60 12.02
C LYS A 93 -11.70 5.47 10.50
N HIS A 94 -10.88 6.27 9.81
CA HIS A 94 -10.73 6.20 8.35
C HIS A 94 -10.16 4.86 7.88
N LEU A 95 -9.13 4.37 8.57
CA LEU A 95 -8.55 3.05 8.26
C LEU A 95 -9.50 1.91 8.61
N GLN A 96 -10.23 2.02 9.74
CA GLN A 96 -11.28 1.06 10.08
C GLN A 96 -12.34 0.97 8.97
N MET A 97 -12.82 2.11 8.46
CA MET A 97 -13.81 2.15 7.38
C MET A 97 -13.29 1.50 6.10
N LYS A 98 -12.07 1.85 5.66
CA LYS A 98 -11.46 1.23 4.47
C LYS A 98 -11.27 -0.27 4.65
N TYR A 99 -10.90 -0.70 5.85
CA TYR A 99 -10.71 -2.11 6.14
C TYR A 99 -12.04 -2.88 6.12
N TYR A 100 -13.08 -2.30 6.71
CA TYR A 100 -14.45 -2.81 6.64
C TYR A 100 -14.89 -2.97 5.18
N GLU A 101 -14.76 -1.94 4.35
CA GLU A 101 -15.08 -2.02 2.91
C GLU A 101 -14.30 -3.14 2.20
N LEU A 102 -13.03 -3.31 2.54
CA LEU A 102 -12.19 -4.36 1.98
C LEU A 102 -12.69 -5.75 2.40
N CYS A 103 -13.05 -5.94 3.68
CA CYS A 103 -13.67 -7.17 4.18
C CYS A 103 -15.02 -7.45 3.48
N CYS A 104 -15.88 -6.43 3.33
CA CYS A 104 -17.14 -6.55 2.60
C CYS A 104 -16.94 -7.01 1.15
N SER A 105 -15.90 -6.52 0.48
CA SER A 105 -15.58 -6.94 -0.89
C SER A 105 -15.29 -8.43 -1.01
N GLN A 106 -14.78 -9.05 0.06
CA GLN A 106 -14.47 -10.48 0.15
C GLN A 106 -15.53 -11.27 0.91
N LYS A 107 -16.50 -10.59 1.52
CA LYS A 107 -17.56 -11.18 2.36
C LYS A 107 -17.01 -12.04 3.51
N CYS A 108 -15.88 -11.64 4.08
CA CYS A 108 -15.25 -12.29 5.23
C CYS A 108 -14.32 -11.34 5.98
N PHE A 109 -13.99 -11.66 7.23
CA PHE A 109 -12.91 -10.97 7.91
C PHE A 109 -11.56 -11.48 7.38
N LEU A 110 -10.70 -10.52 7.00
CA LEU A 110 -9.38 -10.84 6.46
C LEU A 110 -8.36 -11.22 7.54
N HIS A 111 -8.70 -10.98 8.81
CA HIS A 111 -7.83 -11.13 9.99
C HIS A 111 -8.12 -12.36 10.86
N GLU A 112 -8.97 -13.29 10.41
CA GLU A 112 -9.39 -14.45 11.22
C GLU A 112 -8.28 -15.45 11.55
N ASN A 113 -7.26 -15.57 10.70
CA ASN A 113 -6.33 -16.71 10.75
C ASN A 113 -4.90 -16.30 11.14
N PHE A 114 -4.71 -15.14 11.78
CA PHE A 114 -3.38 -14.73 12.23
C PHE A 114 -2.76 -15.80 13.14
N ILE A 115 -1.46 -16.02 12.97
CA ILE A 115 -0.72 -16.92 13.86
C ILE A 115 -0.75 -16.40 15.30
N GLU A 116 -0.84 -17.32 16.26
CA GLU A 116 -0.85 -16.98 17.68
C GLU A 116 0.45 -16.27 18.10
N GLY A 117 0.35 -15.41 19.13
CA GLY A 117 1.50 -14.71 19.71
C GLY A 117 1.89 -13.40 19.02
N LEU A 118 1.26 -13.02 17.91
CA LEU A 118 1.41 -11.67 17.34
C LEU A 118 0.75 -10.63 18.26
N ASN A 119 1.46 -9.52 18.52
CA ASN A 119 0.89 -8.43 19.30
C ASN A 119 -0.10 -7.58 18.47
N CYS A 120 -1.06 -6.96 19.14
CA CYS A 120 -2.14 -6.19 18.50
C CYS A 120 -1.62 -5.04 17.63
N LYS A 121 -0.55 -4.36 18.04
CA LYS A 121 0.04 -3.22 17.31
C LYS A 121 0.63 -3.66 15.96
N LEU A 122 1.31 -4.81 15.93
CA LEU A 122 1.84 -5.39 14.72
C LEU A 122 0.71 -5.79 13.77
N ILE A 123 -0.37 -6.39 14.30
CA ILE A 123 -1.53 -6.77 13.51
C ILE A 123 -2.23 -5.53 12.92
N ALA A 124 -2.41 -4.48 13.71
CA ALA A 124 -2.92 -3.19 13.22
C ALA A 124 -2.02 -2.59 12.12
N GLY A 125 -0.70 -2.74 12.26
CA GLY A 125 0.27 -2.36 11.22
C GLY A 125 0.10 -3.17 9.92
N ILE A 126 -0.07 -4.49 10.02
CA ILE A 126 -0.33 -5.38 8.88
C ILE A 126 -1.64 -5.01 8.18
N ILE A 127 -2.70 -4.74 8.95
CA ILE A 127 -3.99 -4.30 8.42
C ILE A 127 -3.85 -2.96 7.68
N SER A 128 -3.18 -1.99 8.29
CA SER A 128 -2.93 -0.68 7.70
C SER A 128 -2.18 -0.79 6.37
N GLU A 129 -1.12 -1.59 6.33
CA GLU A 129 -0.32 -1.79 5.12
C GLU A 129 -1.09 -2.55 4.04
N THR A 130 -1.95 -3.50 4.43
CA THR A 130 -2.84 -4.19 3.49
C THR A 130 -3.81 -3.22 2.81
N ILE A 131 -4.36 -2.25 3.56
CA ILE A 131 -5.20 -1.19 3.01
C ILE A 131 -4.41 -0.33 2.02
N ASN A 132 -3.20 0.11 2.40
CA ASN A 132 -2.33 0.92 1.54
C ASN A 132 -2.03 0.19 0.21
N ILE A 133 -1.67 -1.09 0.28
CA ILE A 133 -1.40 -1.90 -0.91
C ILE A 133 -2.66 -2.08 -1.74
N ALA A 134 -3.82 -2.36 -1.12
CA ALA A 134 -5.08 -2.50 -1.84
C ALA A 134 -5.45 -1.22 -2.60
N ASP A 135 -5.26 -0.05 -1.97
CA ASP A 135 -5.46 1.25 -2.61
C ASP A 135 -4.47 1.51 -3.74
N ALA A 136 -3.20 1.19 -3.54
CA ALA A 136 -2.17 1.34 -4.57
C ALA A 136 -2.42 0.43 -5.78
N ILE A 137 -2.82 -0.83 -5.56
CA ILE A 137 -3.25 -1.76 -6.60
C ILE A 137 -4.49 -1.21 -7.33
N ARG A 138 -5.44 -0.59 -6.62
CA ARG A 138 -6.63 0.03 -7.23
C ARG A 138 -6.26 1.24 -8.10
N ALA A 139 -5.32 2.06 -7.65
CA ALA A 139 -4.84 3.25 -8.35
C ALA A 139 -3.78 2.98 -9.43
N SER A 140 -3.28 1.74 -9.51
CA SER A 140 -2.22 1.36 -10.44
C SER A 140 -2.60 1.59 -11.90
N LYS A 141 -1.59 1.97 -12.69
CA LYS A 141 -1.68 2.26 -14.12
C LYS A 141 -0.69 1.41 -14.88
N ILE A 142 -0.82 1.37 -16.20
CA ILE A 142 0.09 0.62 -17.08
C ILE A 142 1.55 1.10 -17.00
N THR A 143 1.76 2.34 -16.54
CA THR A 143 3.06 2.99 -16.30
C THR A 143 3.58 2.82 -14.87
N THR A 144 2.85 2.10 -14.00
CA THR A 144 3.32 1.81 -12.64
C THR A 144 4.58 0.96 -12.70
N SER A 145 5.58 1.31 -11.89
CA SER A 145 6.87 0.59 -11.89
C SER A 145 6.69 -0.88 -11.52
N TYR A 146 7.42 -1.74 -12.22
CA TYR A 146 7.49 -3.17 -11.92
C TYR A 146 8.05 -3.44 -10.51
N ASP A 147 8.93 -2.57 -10.01
CA ASP A 147 9.51 -2.70 -8.66
C ASP A 147 8.45 -2.52 -7.57
N ASN A 148 7.46 -1.64 -7.80
CA ASN A 148 6.32 -1.47 -6.88
C ASN A 148 5.51 -2.76 -6.82
N PHE A 149 5.20 -3.36 -7.97
CA PHE A 149 4.47 -4.63 -8.00
C PHE A 149 5.23 -5.74 -7.28
N THR A 150 6.54 -5.83 -7.49
CA THR A 150 7.40 -6.83 -6.83
C THR A 150 7.43 -6.63 -5.32
N THR A 151 7.49 -5.37 -4.86
CA THR A 151 7.48 -5.04 -3.43
C THR A 151 6.14 -5.42 -2.79
N TRP A 152 5.03 -5.01 -3.40
CA TRP A 152 3.69 -5.36 -2.91
C TRP A 152 3.46 -6.87 -2.89
N GLU A 153 3.92 -7.60 -3.92
CA GLU A 153 3.79 -9.06 -3.97
C GLU A 153 4.51 -9.74 -2.80
N LYS A 154 5.75 -9.32 -2.50
CA LYS A 154 6.53 -9.85 -1.37
C LYS A 154 5.84 -9.56 -0.04
N THR A 155 5.37 -8.33 0.17
CA THR A 155 4.67 -7.94 1.39
C THR A 155 3.38 -8.74 1.57
N LEU A 156 2.56 -8.87 0.51
CA LEU A 156 1.33 -9.66 0.57
C LEU A 156 1.60 -11.15 0.81
N LYS A 157 2.66 -11.72 0.22
CA LYS A 157 3.07 -13.11 0.51
C LYS A 157 3.49 -13.29 1.97
N ALA A 158 4.19 -12.31 2.55
CA ALA A 158 4.53 -12.34 3.97
C ALA A 158 3.28 -12.28 4.85
N PHE A 159 2.33 -11.38 4.54
CA PHE A 159 1.07 -11.28 5.29
C PHE A 159 0.20 -12.53 5.16
N LEU A 160 0.16 -13.15 3.98
CA LEU A 160 -0.47 -14.45 3.78
C LEU A 160 0.17 -15.52 4.67
N GLY A 161 1.50 -15.55 4.76
CA GLY A 161 2.23 -16.46 5.64
C GLY A 161 1.98 -16.22 7.13
N LEU A 162 1.66 -14.99 7.52
CA LEU A 162 1.24 -14.64 8.89
C LEU A 162 -0.23 -14.97 9.17
N GLY A 163 -1.00 -15.39 8.16
CA GLY A 163 -2.39 -15.81 8.30
C GLY A 163 -3.44 -14.80 7.82
N MET A 164 -3.03 -13.71 7.17
CA MET A 164 -3.99 -12.77 6.60
C MET A 164 -4.56 -13.27 5.27
N LYS A 165 -5.87 -13.14 5.07
CA LYS A 165 -6.52 -13.54 3.81
C LYS A 165 -6.31 -12.47 2.74
N VAL A 166 -5.20 -12.52 2.02
CA VAL A 166 -4.80 -11.53 0.99
C VAL A 166 -4.52 -12.13 -0.39
N ASP A 167 -4.88 -13.40 -0.59
CA ASP A 167 -4.74 -14.14 -1.85
C ASP A 167 -5.47 -13.45 -3.02
N PHE A 168 -6.63 -12.83 -2.77
CA PHE A 168 -7.35 -12.07 -3.79
C PHE A 168 -6.58 -10.83 -4.28
N LEU A 169 -5.80 -10.17 -3.40
CA LEU A 169 -4.94 -9.06 -3.78
C LEU A 169 -3.76 -9.54 -4.62
N LEU A 170 -3.15 -10.68 -4.25
CA LEU A 170 -2.08 -11.33 -5.02
C LEU A 170 -2.56 -11.68 -6.43
N ALA A 171 -3.73 -12.31 -6.56
CA ALA A 171 -4.31 -12.66 -7.86
C ALA A 171 -4.59 -11.41 -8.72
N ARG A 172 -5.07 -10.32 -8.11
CA ARG A 172 -5.28 -9.04 -8.81
C ARG A 172 -3.96 -8.41 -9.26
N LEU A 173 -2.93 -8.46 -8.42
CA LEU A 173 -1.60 -7.95 -8.71
C LEU A 173 -0.94 -8.70 -9.87
N GLU A 174 -1.03 -10.03 -9.89
CA GLU A 174 -0.52 -10.87 -10.98
C GLU A 174 -1.15 -10.50 -12.33
N ARG A 175 -2.47 -10.25 -12.34
CA ARG A 175 -3.16 -9.79 -13.55
C ARG A 175 -2.63 -8.44 -14.05
N LEU A 176 -2.33 -7.51 -13.15
CA LEU A 176 -1.77 -6.20 -13.50
C LEU A 176 -0.36 -6.31 -14.07
N ILE A 177 0.50 -7.13 -13.46
CA ILE A 177 1.84 -7.43 -13.96
C ILE A 177 1.76 -7.97 -15.39
N ASN A 178 0.91 -8.97 -15.61
CA ASN A 178 0.73 -9.58 -16.93
C ASN A 178 0.24 -8.57 -17.99
N LEU A 179 -0.62 -7.63 -17.61
CA LEU A 179 -1.08 -6.55 -18.50
C LEU A 179 0.03 -5.55 -18.83
N SER A 180 0.83 -5.16 -17.83
CA SER A 180 1.97 -4.26 -18.02
C SER A 180 3.01 -4.87 -18.97
N LEU A 181 3.38 -6.14 -18.77
CA LEU A 181 4.33 -6.84 -19.64
C LEU A 181 3.84 -6.95 -21.09
N LYS A 182 2.53 -7.19 -21.31
CA LYS A 182 1.95 -7.20 -22.66
C LYS A 182 2.03 -5.81 -23.31
N SER A 183 1.77 -4.75 -22.55
CA SER A 183 1.87 -3.37 -23.04
C SER A 183 3.27 -3.02 -23.52
N GLU A 184 4.29 -3.36 -22.74
CA GLU A 184 5.69 -3.09 -23.09
C GLU A 184 6.12 -3.82 -24.35
N LYS A 185 5.68 -5.07 -24.54
CA LYS A 185 5.91 -5.82 -25.78
C LYS A 185 5.28 -5.13 -26.99
N HIS A 186 4.05 -4.64 -26.86
CA HIS A 186 3.38 -3.90 -27.94
C HIS A 186 4.07 -2.57 -28.27
N LYS A 187 4.53 -1.83 -27.25
CA LYS A 187 5.29 -0.59 -27.46
C LYS A 187 6.61 -0.86 -28.18
N LYS A 188 7.34 -1.89 -27.76
CA LYS A 188 8.61 -2.29 -28.40
C LYS A 188 8.42 -2.70 -29.86
N ALA A 189 7.42 -3.52 -30.15
CA ALA A 189 7.12 -3.95 -31.52
C ALA A 189 6.72 -2.76 -32.42
N ARG A 190 5.98 -1.79 -31.89
CA ARG A 190 5.65 -0.55 -32.62
C ARG A 190 6.90 0.27 -32.91
N LEU A 191 7.75 0.49 -31.91
CA LEU A 191 9.00 1.23 -32.08
C LEU A 191 9.92 0.58 -33.12
N GLU A 192 10.05 -0.75 -33.09
CA GLU A 192 10.82 -1.50 -34.07
C GLU A 192 10.26 -1.36 -35.49
N LYS A 193 8.93 -1.44 -35.63
CA LYS A 193 8.24 -1.21 -36.90
C LYS A 193 8.48 0.21 -37.43
N ASP A 194 8.31 1.22 -36.58
CA ASP A 194 8.49 2.63 -36.96
C ASP A 194 9.94 2.91 -37.38
N ASN A 195 10.92 2.31 -36.67
CA ASN A 195 12.33 2.39 -37.04
C ASN A 195 12.65 1.69 -38.37
N ALA A 196 12.05 0.52 -38.62
CA ALA A 196 12.24 -0.20 -39.88
C ALA A 196 11.64 0.57 -41.08
N GLU A 197 10.45 1.15 -40.91
CA GLU A 197 9.82 2.00 -41.92
C GLU A 197 10.66 3.24 -42.23
N GLU A 198 11.24 3.89 -41.22
CA GLU A 198 12.14 5.02 -41.42
C GLU A 198 13.44 4.61 -42.14
N GLY A 199 14.03 3.47 -41.74
CA GLY A 199 15.21 2.93 -42.43
C GLY A 199 14.96 2.66 -43.91
N MET A 200 13.79 2.12 -44.27
CA MET A 200 13.42 1.93 -45.68
C MET A 200 13.29 3.27 -46.43
N ARG A 201 12.64 4.28 -45.83
CA ARG A 201 12.51 5.60 -46.45
C ARG A 201 13.88 6.25 -46.75
N ILE A 202 14.84 6.10 -45.84
CA ILE A 202 16.20 6.60 -46.03
C ILE A 202 16.90 5.87 -47.19
N LEU A 203 16.85 4.54 -47.21
CA LEU A 203 17.47 3.74 -48.27
C LEU A 203 16.87 4.03 -49.66
N GLU A 204 15.55 4.21 -49.75
CA GLU A 204 14.87 4.58 -50.99
C GLU A 204 15.34 5.94 -51.51
N LYS A 205 15.48 6.93 -50.61
CA LYS A 205 15.97 8.26 -50.94
C LYS A 205 17.43 8.22 -51.42
N ASP A 206 18.28 7.46 -50.73
CA ASP A 206 19.69 7.31 -51.10
C ASP A 206 19.85 6.61 -52.46
N ASN A 207 19.06 5.56 -52.69
CA ASN A 207 19.05 4.86 -53.97
C ASN A 207 18.57 5.77 -55.11
N ALA A 208 17.51 6.56 -54.89
CA ALA A 208 17.03 7.54 -55.86
C ALA A 208 18.10 8.60 -56.17
N GLY A 209 18.79 9.12 -55.15
CA GLY A 209 19.90 10.06 -55.33
C GLY A 209 21.07 9.47 -56.13
N ASN A 210 21.41 8.19 -55.90
CA ASN A 210 22.47 7.51 -56.64
C ASN A 210 22.09 7.28 -58.12
N LEU A 211 20.86 6.84 -58.38
CA LEU A 211 20.32 6.70 -59.75
C LEU A 211 20.36 8.03 -60.51
N GLU A 212 20.02 9.14 -59.84
CA GLU A 212 20.08 10.48 -60.42
C GLU A 212 21.53 10.88 -60.78
N LEU A 213 22.50 10.62 -59.89
CA LEU A 213 23.92 10.86 -60.18
C LEU A 213 24.38 10.06 -61.41
N ARG A 214 24.05 8.77 -61.47
CA ARG A 214 24.36 7.90 -62.61
C ARG A 214 23.75 8.41 -63.91
N PHE A 215 22.51 8.88 -63.87
CA PHE A 215 21.84 9.47 -65.02
C PHE A 215 22.56 10.74 -65.50
N GLN A 216 22.95 11.61 -64.58
CA GLN A 216 23.70 12.84 -64.89
C GLN A 216 25.10 12.56 -65.45
N GLU A 217 25.80 11.51 -64.99
CA GLU A 217 27.07 11.07 -65.54
C GLU A 217 26.93 10.61 -67.00
N LEU A 218 25.95 9.74 -67.27
CA LEU A 218 25.67 9.23 -68.61
C LEU A 218 25.30 10.37 -69.58
N ALA A 219 24.52 11.35 -69.12
CA ALA A 219 24.14 12.51 -69.93
C ALA A 219 25.32 13.41 -70.32
N LYS A 220 26.45 13.35 -69.59
CA LYS A 220 27.66 14.15 -69.85
C LYS A 220 28.74 13.40 -70.65
N ALA A 221 28.54 12.12 -70.96
CA ALA A 221 29.51 11.34 -71.72
C ALA A 221 29.55 11.78 -73.20
N PRO A 222 30.74 11.83 -73.83
CA PRO A 222 30.86 12.10 -75.27
C PRO A 222 30.28 10.93 -76.09
N TRP A 223 29.63 11.27 -77.21
CA TRP A 223 29.01 10.33 -78.15
C TRP A 223 30.03 9.51 -78.95
#